data_AF-A0A1A5YDG6-F1
#
_entry.id   AF-A0A1A5YDG6-F1
#
_cell.length_a   1.000
_cell.length_b   1.000
_cell.length_c   1.000
_cell.angle_alpha   90.00
_cell.angle_beta   90.00
_cell.angle_gamma   90.00
#
_symmetry.space_group_name_H-M   'P 1'
#
loop_
_entity.id
_entity.type
_entity.pdbx_description
1 polymer ?
#
loop_
_entity_poly.entity_id
_entity_poly.type
_entity_poly.pdbx_seq_one_letter_code
_entity_poly.pdbx_strand_id
1 'polypeptide(L)' 'MGWFGSKWVVVRTESGSRVDDIDRLDAIFKSNGMKTKISLEGSSIKRIQVRKKDVDRAKELMQIFDDER' A
#
# COMPACT_ATOMS: atom_id res chain seq x y z
N MET A 1 -10.83 27.90 -0.54
CA MET A 1 -9.82 27.19 0.28
C MET A 1 -10.18 25.72 0.33
N GLY A 2 -9.74 24.93 -0.66
CA GLY A 2 -10.07 23.51 -0.80
C GLY A 2 -8.86 22.65 -0.47
N TRP A 3 -8.36 22.72 0.76
CA TRP A 3 -7.31 21.81 1.22
C TRP A 3 -7.93 20.44 1.49
N PHE A 4 -8.11 19.66 0.43
CA PHE A 4 -8.40 18.23 0.53
C PHE A 4 -7.19 17.55 1.17
N GLY A 5 -7.17 17.57 2.51
CA GLY A 5 -6.12 16.99 3.34
C GLY A 5 -5.80 15.58 2.88
N SER A 6 -4.50 15.33 2.76
CA SER A 6 -3.84 14.12 2.27
C SER A 6 -4.53 12.84 2.75
N LYS A 7 -5.51 12.36 1.99
CA LYS A 7 -6.31 11.18 2.34
C LYS A 7 -5.52 9.89 2.17
N TRP A 8 -4.39 9.94 1.46
CA TRP A 8 -3.56 8.80 1.12
C TRP A 8 -2.31 8.78 2.00
N VAL A 9 -2.05 7.63 2.60
CA VAL A 9 -0.90 7.37 3.46
C VAL A 9 -0.09 6.25 2.83
N VAL A 10 1.21 6.48 2.64
CA VAL A 10 2.14 5.46 2.16
C VAL A 10 2.32 4.43 3.27
N VAL A 11 2.01 3.17 3.00
CA VAL A 11 2.16 2.08 3.98
C VAL A 11 3.35 1.18 3.69
N ARG A 12 3.74 1.03 2.42
CA ARG A 12 4.95 0.30 2.04
C ARG A 12 5.59 0.93 0.80
N THR A 13 6.92 0.91 0.76
CA THR A 13 7.73 1.35 -0.39
C THR A 13 8.75 0.27 -0.66
N GLU A 14 8.67 -0.39 -1.81
CA GLU A 14 9.62 -1.42 -2.22
C GLU A 14 10.26 -1.04 -3.55
N SER A 15 11.46 -1.56 -3.80
CA SER A 15 12.21 -1.31 -5.02
C SER A 15 12.83 -2.59 -5.59
N GLY A 16 13.13 -2.57 -6.89
CA GLY A 16 13.76 -3.69 -7.60
C GLY A 16 12.90 -4.95 -7.59
N SER A 17 13.48 -6.08 -7.18
CA SER A 17 12.84 -7.41 -7.21
C SER A 17 11.61 -7.55 -6.30
N ARG A 18 11.42 -6.64 -5.34
CA ARG A 18 10.29 -6.64 -4.41
C ARG A 18 9.08 -5.84 -4.91
N VAL A 19 9.13 -5.39 -6.17
CA VAL A 19 7.99 -4.80 -6.86
C VAL A 19 6.81 -5.78 -6.97
N ASP A 20 7.07 -7.09 -7.06
CA ASP A 20 6.03 -8.13 -7.10
C ASP A 20 5.27 -8.21 -5.77
N ASP A 21 5.96 -8.08 -4.63
CA ASP A 21 5.31 -8.02 -3.30
C ASP A 21 4.30 -6.86 -3.20
N ILE A 22 4.58 -5.71 -3.84
CA ILE A 22 3.65 -4.57 -3.86
C ILE A 22 2.37 -4.91 -4.63
N ASP A 23 2.49 -5.63 -5.74
CA ASP A 23 1.34 -6.05 -6.54
C ASP A 23 0.47 -7.07 -5.79
N ARG A 24 1.11 -8.03 -5.10
CA ARG A 24 0.40 -8.98 -4.22
C ARG A 24 -0.30 -8.28 -3.06
N LEU A 25 0.35 -7.32 -2.40
CA LEU A 25 -0.26 -6.54 -1.33
C LEU A 25 -1.42 -5.70 -1.83
N ASP A 26 -1.30 -5.11 -3.02
CA ASP A 26 -2.42 -4.41 -3.66
C ASP A 26 -3.62 -5.34 -3.89
N ALA A 27 -3.37 -6.57 -4.37
CA ALA A 27 -4.41 -7.58 -4.55
C ALA A 27 -5.06 -8.01 -3.21
N ILE A 28 -4.28 -8.23 -2.15
CA ILE A 28 -4.78 -8.56 -0.81
C ILE A 28 -5.63 -7.41 -0.27
N PHE A 29 -5.13 -6.18 -0.39
CA PHE A 29 -5.82 -5.00 0.08
C PHE A 29 -7.15 -4.76 -0.67
N LYS A 30 -7.16 -4.92 -1.99
CA LYS A 30 -8.39 -4.86 -2.80
C LYS A 30 -9.37 -5.98 -2.48
N SER A 31 -8.88 -7.19 -2.22
CA SER A 31 -9.72 -8.34 -1.81
C SER A 31 -10.38 -8.11 -0.46
N ASN A 32 -9.74 -7.33 0.42
CA ASN A 32 -10.30 -6.87 1.69
C ASN A 32 -11.20 -5.62 1.57
N GLY A 33 -11.52 -5.19 0.35
CA GLY A 33 -12.38 -4.02 0.09
C GLY A 33 -11.69 -2.66 0.33
N MET A 34 -10.36 -2.65 0.48
CA MET A 34 -9.61 -1.42 0.71
C MET A 34 -9.26 -0.73 -0.61
N LYS A 35 -9.19 0.61 -0.55
CA LYS A 35 -8.74 1.41 -1.69
C LYS A 35 -7.25 1.70 -1.56
N THR A 36 -6.51 1.15 -2.51
CA THR A 36 -5.07 1.31 -2.67
C THR A 36 -4.75 2.20 -3.86
N LYS A 37 -3.57 2.80 -3.82
CA LYS A 37 -2.99 3.55 -4.91
C LYS A 37 -1.50 3.21 -4.97
N ILE A 38 -1.07 2.64 -6.09
CA ILE A 38 0.34 2.40 -6.35
C ILE A 38 0.91 3.64 -7.04
N SER A 39 1.99 4.17 -6.49
CA SER A 39 2.76 5.26 -7.07
C SER A 39 4.16 4.75 -7.41
N LEU A 40 4.56 4.89 -8.67
CA LEU A 40 5.91 4.56 -9.14
C LEU A 40 6.78 5.82 -9.01
N GLU A 41 7.89 5.72 -8.30
CA GLU A 41 8.90 6.79 -8.22
C GLU A 41 10.17 6.34 -8.95
N GLY A 42 10.39 6.85 -10.16
CA GLY A 42 11.48 6.43 -11.04
C GLY A 42 11.27 5.04 -11.68
N SER A 43 12.34 4.44 -12.20
CA SER A 43 12.27 3.17 -12.94
C SER A 43 12.17 1.91 -12.06
N SER A 44 12.42 2.02 -10.76
CA SER A 44 12.62 0.84 -9.90
C SER A 44 11.94 0.90 -8.53
N ILE A 45 11.19 1.96 -8.19
CA ILE A 45 10.57 2.09 -6.85
C ILE A 45 9.04 2.13 -7.00
N LYS A 46 8.35 1.22 -6.31
CA LYS A 46 6.89 1.23 -6.16
C LYS A 46 6.51 1.52 -4.72
N ARG A 47 5.58 2.45 -4.55
CA ARG A 47 4.97 2.79 -3.26
C ARG A 47 3.51 2.42 -3.29
N ILE A 48 3.03 1.74 -2.26
CA ILE A 48 1.61 1.51 -2.07
C ILE A 48 1.07 2.46 -1.00
N GLN A 49 0.01 3.15 -1.37
CA GLN A 49 -0.69 4.13 -0.56
C GLN A 49 -2.10 3.63 -0.30
N VAL A 50 -2.56 3.71 0.94
CA VAL A 50 -3.94 3.40 1.32
C VAL A 50 -4.62 4.65 1.83
N ARG A 51 -5.94 4.62 1.99
CA ARG A 51 -6.62 5.74 2.64
C ARG A 51 -6.25 5.78 4.11
N LYS A 52 -6.15 6.98 4.70
CA LYS A 52 -5.88 7.18 6.13
C LYS A 52 -6.78 6.34 7.05
N LYS A 53 -8.05 6.15 6.67
CA LYS A 53 -9.03 5.32 7.40
C LYS A 53 -8.74 3.81 7.36
N ASP A 54 -8.00 3.37 6.35
CA ASP A 54 -7.67 1.96 6.10
C ASP A 54 -6.22 1.66 6.50
N VAL A 55 -5.48 2.62 7.09
CA VAL A 55 -4.08 2.45 7.50
C VAL A 55 -3.91 1.39 8.56
N ASP A 56 -4.81 1.38 9.55
CA ASP A 56 -4.76 0.44 10.66
C ASP A 56 -4.92 -1.00 10.13
N ARG A 57 -5.97 -1.21 9.33
CA ARG A 57 -6.23 -2.46 8.61
C ARG A 57 -5.09 -2.87 7.68
N ALA A 58 -4.49 -1.91 6.96
CA ALA A 58 -3.37 -2.18 6.07
C ALA A 58 -2.13 -2.64 6.85
N LYS A 59 -1.88 -2.08 8.04
CA LYS A 59 -0.81 -2.55 8.93
C LYS A 59 -1.08 -3.96 9.44
N GLU A 60 -2.30 -4.25 9.87
CA GLU A 60 -2.68 -5.62 10.29
C GLU A 60 -2.49 -6.62 9.15
N LEU A 61 -2.99 -6.32 7.95
CA LEU A 61 -2.84 -7.20 6.79
C LEU A 61 -1.39 -7.35 6.33
N MET A 62 -0.57 -6.30 6.46
CA MET A 62 0.86 -6.40 6.23
C MET A 62 1.56 -7.28 7.26
N GLN A 63 1.15 -7.20 8.53
CA GLN A 63 1.71 -8.00 9.60
C GLN A 63 1.33 -9.47 9.43
N ILE A 64 0.08 -9.77 9.09
CA ILE A 64 -0.38 -11.12 8.76
C ILE A 64 0.41 -11.68 7.56
N PHE A 65 0.62 -10.86 6.53
CA PHE A 65 1.39 -11.26 5.35
C PHE A 65 2.88 -11.52 5.66
N ASP A 66 3.45 -10.82 6.64
CA ASP A 66 4.83 -11.02 7.09
C ASP A 66 4.97 -12.24 8.01
N ASP A 67 3.96 -12.50 8.85
CA ASP A 67 3.90 -13.64 9.79
C ASP A 67 3.64 -14.98 9.09
N GLU A 68 2.86 -14.99 7.99
CA GLU A 68 2.63 -16.19 7.16
C GLU A 68 3.85 -16.59 6.31
N ARG A 69 4.95 -15.84 6.35
CA ARG A 69 6.18 -16.10 5.58
C ARG A 69 7.29 -16.70 6.45
#